data_AF-A0A6J8C0M6-F1
#
_entry.id   AF-A0A6J8C0M6-F1
#
_cell.length_a   1.000
_cell.length_b   1.000
_cell.length_c   1.000
_cell.angle_alpha   90.00
_cell.angle_beta   90.00
_cell.angle_gamma   90.00
#
_symmetry.space_group_name_H-M   'P 1'
#
loop_
_entity.id
_entity.type
_entity.pdbx_description
1 polymer ?
#
loop_
_entity_poly.entity_id
_entity_poly.type
_entity_poly.pdbx_seq_one_letter_code
_entity_poly.pdbx_strand_id
1 'polypeptide(L)'
;MLQDGSNDLQEGEVDNVMNEYELLVDLIMNTYPDSEVVLGQILPRFYNDHFKKKEFETKRYQLNILLKDLSEDKCLILVTFDDMRRTDYVDGIHLNATGVKNYVRNFKNIFNPMVNVVTQYNLHIKQGYGQSTQSYIHNSTKPIQNKNYYNTRNVGSDTYNQNRGYGQNKNFQNRSN
;
A
#
# COMPACT_ATOMS: atom_id res chain seq x y z
N MET A 1 -7.73 4.27 -8.06
CA MET A 1 -6.73 3.99 -7.00
C MET A 1 -6.10 5.31 -6.61
N LEU A 2 -5.99 5.57 -5.31
CA LEU A 2 -5.31 6.74 -4.73
C LEU A 2 -4.09 6.28 -3.95
N GLN A 3 -2.92 6.73 -4.36
CA GLN A 3 -1.68 6.60 -3.59
C GLN A 3 -0.83 7.82 -3.91
N ASP A 4 -1.00 8.83 -3.09
CA ASP A 4 -0.35 10.14 -3.20
C ASP A 4 0.05 10.69 -1.82
N GLY A 5 0.64 11.87 -1.73
CA GLY A 5 0.98 12.51 -0.45
C GLY A 5 2.39 12.19 0.05
N SER A 6 3.17 11.38 -0.68
CA SER A 6 4.56 11.10 -0.32
C SER A 6 5.41 12.39 -0.33
N ASN A 7 5.15 13.29 -1.27
CA ASN A 7 5.85 14.58 -1.37
C ASN A 7 5.33 15.57 -0.32
N ASP A 8 4.02 15.64 -0.15
CA ASP A 8 3.37 16.54 0.80
C ASP A 8 3.79 16.22 2.23
N LEU A 9 3.98 14.94 2.54
CA LEU A 9 4.46 14.49 3.85
C LEU A 9 5.93 14.84 4.15
N GLN A 10 6.72 15.21 3.14
CA GLN A 10 8.12 15.60 3.33
C GLN A 10 8.23 16.92 4.10
N GLU A 11 7.34 17.87 3.82
CA GLU A 11 7.38 19.23 4.37
C GLU A 11 6.10 19.59 5.14
N GLY A 12 5.03 18.85 4.91
CA GLY A 12 3.72 19.04 5.53
C GLY A 12 3.48 18.18 6.75
N GLU A 13 2.33 18.41 7.38
CA GLU A 13 1.85 17.68 8.54
C GLU A 13 0.89 16.56 8.12
N VAL A 14 0.90 15.48 8.91
CA VAL A 14 0.11 14.27 8.64
C VAL A 14 -1.38 14.60 8.48
N ASP A 15 -1.92 15.45 9.35
CA ASP A 15 -3.33 15.84 9.36
C ASP A 15 -3.73 16.57 8.07
N ASN A 16 -2.84 17.41 7.51
CA ASN A 16 -3.12 18.12 6.26
C ASN A 16 -3.23 17.15 5.10
N VAL A 17 -2.27 16.22 4.98
CA VAL A 17 -2.28 15.19 3.94
C VAL A 17 -3.51 14.29 4.11
N MET A 18 -3.87 13.94 5.35
CA MET A 18 -5.05 13.12 5.62
C MET A 18 -6.36 13.81 5.24
N ASN A 19 -6.52 15.10 5.55
CA ASN A 19 -7.69 15.89 5.16
C ASN A 19 -7.87 15.92 3.63
N GLU A 20 -6.78 16.01 2.86
CA GLU A 20 -6.84 15.93 1.40
C GLU A 20 -7.31 14.56 0.91
N TYR A 21 -6.86 13.48 1.55
CA TYR A 21 -7.35 12.13 1.26
C TYR A 21 -8.85 11.99 1.50
N GLU A 22 -9.36 12.47 2.63
CA GLU A 22 -10.79 12.44 2.96
C GLU A 22 -11.62 13.19 1.90
N LEU A 23 -11.18 14.40 1.53
CA LEU A 23 -11.84 15.20 0.50
C LEU A 23 -11.84 14.50 -0.87
N LEU A 24 -10.72 13.89 -1.27
CA LEU A 24 -10.63 13.17 -2.54
C LEU A 24 -11.49 11.91 -2.55
N VAL A 25 -11.51 11.14 -1.46
CA VAL A 25 -12.36 9.95 -1.33
C VAL A 25 -13.83 10.35 -1.40
N ASP A 26 -14.25 11.35 -0.63
CA ASP A 26 -15.63 11.83 -0.63
C ASP A 26 -16.04 12.36 -2.01
N LEU A 27 -15.16 13.10 -2.69
CA LEU A 27 -15.41 13.56 -4.05
C LEU A 27 -15.63 12.39 -5.02
N ILE A 28 -14.77 11.37 -4.99
CA ILE A 28 -14.87 10.21 -5.87
C ILE A 28 -16.15 9.42 -5.59
N MET A 29 -16.45 9.13 -4.33
CA MET A 29 -17.65 8.37 -3.96
C MET A 29 -18.93 9.12 -4.32
N ASN A 30 -18.95 10.45 -4.19
CA ASN A 30 -20.12 11.25 -4.60
C ASN A 30 -20.26 11.35 -6.12
N THR A 31 -19.13 11.47 -6.84
CA THR A 31 -19.14 11.62 -8.31
C THR A 31 -19.41 10.28 -9.01
N TYR A 32 -18.90 9.18 -8.43
CA TYR A 32 -18.94 7.84 -8.99
C TYR A 32 -19.39 6.83 -7.92
N PRO A 33 -20.67 6.82 -7.52
CA PRO A 33 -21.17 6.04 -6.38
C PRO A 33 -21.01 4.53 -6.52
N ASP A 34 -20.93 4.01 -7.75
CA ASP A 34 -20.74 2.58 -8.03
C ASP A 34 -19.25 2.18 -8.12
N SER A 35 -18.32 3.12 -7.94
CA SER A 35 -16.88 2.84 -8.06
C SER A 35 -16.30 2.26 -6.78
N GLU A 36 -15.50 1.21 -6.93
CA GLU A 36 -14.63 0.73 -5.86
C GLU A 36 -13.39 1.64 -5.78
N VAL A 37 -13.17 2.25 -4.60
CA VAL A 37 -11.97 3.04 -4.35
C VAL A 37 -10.91 2.17 -3.69
N VAL A 38 -9.71 2.21 -4.26
CA VAL A 38 -8.53 1.52 -3.77
C VAL A 38 -7.57 2.55 -3.19
N LEU A 39 -7.28 2.48 -1.89
CA LEU A 39 -6.25 3.28 -1.22
C LEU A 39 -4.93 2.50 -1.16
N GLY A 40 -3.83 3.16 -1.47
CA GLY A 40 -2.48 2.61 -1.30
C GLY A 40 -1.73 3.33 -0.18
N GLN A 41 -1.11 2.55 0.71
CA GLN A 41 -0.22 3.11 1.75
C GLN A 41 1.01 3.82 1.17
N ILE A 42 1.56 4.77 1.91
CA ILE A 42 2.80 5.46 1.54
C ILE A 42 4.00 4.53 1.72
N LEU A 43 4.78 4.43 0.65
CA LEU A 43 6.01 3.64 0.59
C LEU A 43 7.13 4.30 1.41
N PRO A 44 8.05 3.51 1.99
CA PRO A 44 9.22 4.04 2.67
C PRO A 44 10.16 4.77 1.70
N ARG A 45 10.79 5.84 2.18
CA ARG A 45 11.83 6.59 1.46
C ARG A 45 13.21 6.30 2.07
N PHE A 46 14.24 6.31 1.23
CA PHE A 46 15.62 6.36 1.68
C PHE A 46 16.10 7.80 1.75
N TYR A 47 16.67 8.14 2.89
CA TYR A 47 17.41 9.39 3.09
C TYR A 47 18.82 9.03 3.56
N ASN A 48 19.81 9.76 3.04
CA ASN A 48 21.18 9.71 3.55
C ASN A 48 21.28 10.36 4.95
N ASP A 49 20.41 11.34 5.21
CA ASP A 49 20.27 11.98 6.51
C ASP A 49 19.39 11.14 7.45
N HIS A 50 19.97 10.69 8.57
CA HIS A 50 19.28 9.86 9.55
C HIS A 50 18.10 10.57 10.23
N PHE A 51 18.20 11.87 10.48
CA PHE A 51 17.13 12.64 11.13
C PHE A 51 15.94 12.79 10.18
N LYS A 52 16.19 13.20 8.93
CA LYS A 52 15.14 13.28 7.89
C LYS A 52 14.47 11.92 7.67
N LYS A 53 15.26 10.85 7.68
CA LYS A 53 14.72 9.48 7.58
C LYS A 53 13.76 9.18 8.72
N LYS A 54 14.17 9.43 9.97
CA LYS A 54 13.37 9.10 11.14
C LYS A 54 12.09 9.92 11.20
N GLU A 55 12.18 11.22 10.89
CA GLU A 55 11.03 12.12 10.83
C GLU A 55 10.01 11.66 9.78
N PHE A 56 10.46 11.44 8.54
CA PHE A 56 9.58 10.97 7.47
C PHE A 56 8.96 9.61 7.80
N GLU A 57 9.72 8.64 8.30
CA GLU A 57 9.18 7.33 8.68
C GLU A 57 8.14 7.43 9.81
N THR A 58 8.28 8.39 10.73
CA THR A 58 7.28 8.63 11.78
C THR A 58 5.98 9.17 11.19
N LYS A 59 6.08 10.23 10.36
CA LYS A 59 4.91 10.81 9.66
C LYS A 59 4.24 9.77 8.76
N ARG A 60 5.03 8.99 8.01
CA ARG A 60 4.56 7.90 7.14
C ARG A 60 3.78 6.84 7.91
N TYR A 61 4.32 6.41 9.05
CA TYR A 61 3.67 5.41 9.89
C TYR A 61 2.33 5.91 10.42
N GLN A 62 2.28 7.16 10.89
CA GLN A 62 1.05 7.80 11.35
C GLN A 62 0.01 7.91 10.23
N LEU A 63 0.39 8.44 9.07
CA LEU A 63 -0.52 8.54 7.92
C LEU A 63 -1.05 7.17 7.48
N ASN A 64 -0.21 6.13 7.46
CA ASN A 64 -0.64 4.79 7.07
C ASN A 64 -1.62 4.13 8.06
N ILE A 65 -1.60 4.51 9.33
CA ILE A 65 -2.65 4.13 10.30
C ILE A 65 -3.95 4.85 9.93
N LEU A 66 -3.91 6.16 9.72
CA LEU A 66 -5.10 6.94 9.38
C LEU A 66 -5.73 6.51 8.05
N LEU A 67 -4.93 6.19 7.03
CA LEU A 67 -5.41 5.62 5.77
C LEU A 67 -6.10 4.27 5.96
N LYS A 68 -5.63 3.47 6.93
CA LYS A 68 -6.28 2.22 7.30
C LYS A 68 -7.64 2.50 7.95
N ASP A 69 -7.68 3.41 8.92
CA ASP A 69 -8.93 3.78 9.60
C ASP A 69 -9.96 4.35 8.60
N LEU A 70 -9.53 5.23 7.68
CA LEU A 70 -10.39 5.74 6.60
C LEU A 70 -10.90 4.62 5.68
N SER A 71 -10.05 3.65 5.34
CA SER A 71 -10.46 2.52 4.52
C SER A 71 -11.51 1.65 5.19
N GLU A 72 -11.42 1.47 6.52
CA GLU A 72 -12.39 0.72 7.30
C GLU A 72 -13.71 1.51 7.44
N ASP A 73 -13.65 2.81 7.74
CA ASP A 73 -14.81 3.69 7.87
C ASP A 73 -15.64 3.77 6.58
N LYS A 74 -14.97 3.95 5.44
CA LYS A 74 -15.63 4.15 4.14
C LYS A 74 -15.77 2.86 3.32
N CYS A 75 -15.45 1.69 3.89
CA CYS A 75 -15.47 0.39 3.21
C CYS A 75 -14.62 0.33 1.91
N LEU A 76 -13.41 0.90 1.94
CA LEU A 76 -12.51 0.98 0.79
C LEU A 76 -11.55 -0.21 0.75
N ILE A 77 -10.96 -0.47 -0.42
CA ILE A 77 -9.92 -1.49 -0.56
C ILE A 77 -8.57 -0.86 -0.16
N LEU A 78 -7.95 -1.34 0.92
CA LEU A 78 -6.61 -0.92 1.31
C LEU A 78 -5.54 -1.85 0.74
N VAL A 79 -4.49 -1.26 0.15
CA VAL A 79 -3.29 -1.95 -0.30
C VAL A 79 -2.12 -1.60 0.62
N THR A 80 -1.61 -2.60 1.33
CA THR A 80 -0.41 -2.45 2.16
C THR A 80 0.84 -2.89 1.42
N PHE A 81 1.97 -2.29 1.80
CA PHE A 81 3.26 -2.53 1.16
C PHE A 81 4.34 -2.91 2.19
N ASP A 82 3.94 -3.62 3.24
CA ASP A 82 4.80 -3.95 4.39
C ASP A 82 6.09 -4.70 3.98
N ASP A 83 6.02 -5.48 2.90
CA ASP A 83 7.14 -6.24 2.35
C ASP A 83 7.94 -5.50 1.26
N MET A 84 7.50 -4.32 0.83
CA MET A 84 8.19 -3.54 -0.19
C MET A 84 9.32 -2.72 0.40
N ARG A 85 10.40 -3.41 0.73
CA ARG A 85 11.71 -2.78 0.92
C ARG A 85 12.34 -2.63 -0.45
N ARG A 86 12.29 -1.43 -1.06
CA ARG A 86 13.27 -0.89 -2.05
C ARG A 86 12.65 0.24 -2.86
N THR A 87 12.75 1.46 -2.33
CA THR A 87 13.03 2.64 -3.14
C THR A 87 14.46 2.53 -3.71
N ASP A 88 14.68 3.05 -4.91
CA ASP A 88 15.95 3.08 -5.61
C ASP A 88 17.00 3.80 -4.75
N TYR A 89 18.25 3.34 -4.79
CA TYR A 89 19.36 4.02 -4.11
C TYR A 89 19.75 5.33 -4.81
N VAL A 90 19.29 5.56 -6.05
CA VAL A 90 19.66 6.74 -6.84
C VAL A 90 19.11 8.03 -6.22
N ASP A 91 17.82 8.07 -5.89
CA ASP A 91 17.18 9.24 -5.27
C ASP A 91 16.50 8.94 -3.93
N GLY A 92 16.36 7.66 -3.57
CA GLY A 92 15.70 7.23 -2.34
C GLY A 92 14.19 7.46 -2.29
N ILE A 93 13.57 7.93 -3.37
CA ILE A 93 12.15 8.29 -3.41
C ILE A 93 11.38 7.40 -4.38
N HIS A 94 11.95 7.17 -5.57
CA HIS A 94 11.28 6.40 -6.62
C HIS A 94 11.62 4.92 -6.51
N LEU A 95 10.74 4.07 -7.01
CA LEU A 95 11.02 2.63 -7.12
C LEU A 95 11.91 2.36 -8.32
N ASN A 96 12.94 1.53 -8.15
CA ASN A 96 13.68 1.00 -9.30
C ASN A 96 12.84 -0.04 -10.07
N ALA A 97 13.33 -0.49 -11.23
CA ALA A 97 12.61 -1.45 -12.08
C ALA A 97 12.19 -2.75 -11.34
N THR A 98 13.00 -3.24 -10.41
CA THR A 98 12.65 -4.42 -9.60
C THR A 98 11.54 -4.09 -8.59
N GLY A 99 11.63 -2.92 -7.95
CA GLY A 99 10.60 -2.38 -7.06
C GLY A 99 9.26 -2.22 -7.79
N VAL A 100 9.24 -1.57 -8.96
CA VAL A 100 8.05 -1.42 -9.80
C VAL A 100 7.48 -2.77 -10.21
N LYS A 101 8.32 -3.74 -10.60
CA LYS A 101 7.85 -5.09 -10.94
C LYS A 101 7.16 -5.79 -9.78
N ASN A 102 7.70 -5.68 -8.57
CA ASN A 102 7.10 -6.27 -7.37
C ASN A 102 5.82 -5.53 -6.96
N TYR A 103 5.84 -4.20 -7.04
CA TYR A 103 4.68 -3.32 -6.85
C TYR A 103 3.52 -3.77 -7.75
N VAL A 104 3.74 -3.81 -9.07
CA VAL A 104 2.73 -4.26 -10.05
C VAL A 104 2.26 -5.69 -9.77
N ARG A 105 3.14 -6.59 -9.33
CA ARG A 105 2.74 -7.97 -8.98
C ARG A 105 1.75 -7.99 -7.81
N ASN A 106 1.94 -7.16 -6.79
CA ASN A 106 0.99 -7.05 -5.67
C ASN A 106 -0.37 -6.54 -6.14
N PHE A 107 -0.38 -5.56 -7.06
CA PHE A 107 -1.61 -5.06 -7.65
C PHE A 107 -2.35 -6.05 -8.53
N LYS A 108 -1.65 -6.96 -9.21
CA LYS A 108 -2.32 -7.97 -10.05
C LYS A 108 -3.33 -8.79 -9.25
N ASN A 109 -3.06 -9.10 -7.98
CA ASN A 109 -4.02 -9.86 -7.17
C ASN A 109 -5.29 -9.07 -6.85
N ILE A 110 -5.20 -7.74 -6.83
CA ILE A 110 -6.32 -6.83 -6.52
C ILE A 110 -7.14 -6.55 -7.78
N PHE A 111 -6.48 -6.27 -8.90
CA PHE A 111 -7.16 -5.91 -10.14
C PHE A 111 -7.53 -7.10 -11.04
N ASN A 112 -6.89 -8.27 -10.91
CA ASN A 112 -7.22 -9.43 -11.76
C ASN A 112 -8.70 -9.85 -11.69
N PRO A 113 -9.37 -9.87 -10.52
CA PRO A 113 -10.81 -10.10 -10.47
C PRO A 113 -11.60 -9.07 -11.29
N MET A 114 -11.17 -7.81 -11.30
CA MET A 114 -11.83 -6.71 -12.03
C MET A 114 -11.64 -6.82 -13.56
N VAL A 115 -10.52 -7.36 -14.04
CA VAL A 115 -10.27 -7.59 -15.48
C VAL A 115 -11.34 -8.52 -16.09
N ASN A 116 -11.79 -9.52 -15.33
CA ASN A 116 -12.84 -10.43 -15.78
C ASN A 116 -14.20 -9.74 -15.87
N VAL A 117 -14.50 -8.80 -14.96
CA VAL A 117 -15.74 -8.01 -14.98
C VAL A 117 -15.79 -7.09 -16.20
N VAL A 118 -14.68 -6.38 -16.51
CA VAL A 118 -14.57 -5.53 -17.71
C VAL A 118 -14.74 -6.35 -19.00
N THR A 119 -14.19 -7.55 -19.03
CA THR A 119 -14.30 -8.44 -20.20
C THR A 119 -15.75 -8.90 -20.43
N GLN A 120 -16.50 -9.19 -19.35
CA GLN A 120 -17.92 -9.57 -19.42
C GLN A 120 -18.83 -8.40 -19.82
N TYR A 121 -18.56 -7.18 -19.33
CA TYR A 121 -19.28 -5.97 -19.74
C TYR A 121 -19.08 -5.66 -21.22
N ASN A 122 -17.85 -5.78 -21.73
CA ASN A 122 -17.55 -5.59 -23.15
C ASN A 122 -18.24 -6.63 -24.06
N LEU A 123 -18.48 -7.85 -23.58
CA LEU A 123 -19.28 -8.83 -24.30
C LEU A 123 -20.77 -8.44 -24.36
N HIS A 124 -21.33 -7.89 -23.28
CA HIS A 124 -22.72 -7.41 -23.27
C HIS A 124 -22.94 -6.20 -24.20
N ILE A 125 -21.99 -5.26 -24.25
CA ILE A 125 -22.07 -4.11 -25.17
C ILE A 125 -22.02 -4.58 -26.63
N LYS A 126 -21.22 -5.60 -26.95
CA LYS A 126 -21.16 -6.18 -28.30
C LYS A 126 -22.42 -7.00 -28.67
N GLN A 127 -23.11 -7.58 -27.71
CA GLN A 127 -24.39 -8.27 -27.97
C GLN A 127 -25.58 -7.31 -28.06
N GLY A 128 -25.48 -6.09 -27.53
CA GLY A 128 -26.50 -5.04 -27.63
C GLY A 128 -26.61 -4.39 -29.02
N TYR A 129 -25.55 -4.42 -29.84
CA TYR A 129 -25.58 -3.98 -31.23
C TYR A 129 -25.73 -5.17 -32.17
N GLY A 130 -26.92 -5.77 -32.14
CA GLY A 130 -27.40 -6.68 -33.16
C GLY A 130 -26.88 -8.12 -33.03
N GLN A 131 -27.53 -8.92 -32.18
CA GLN A 131 -28.01 -10.25 -32.58
C GLN A 131 -28.95 -10.81 -31.52
N SER A 132 -30.21 -11.02 -31.91
CA SER A 132 -31.16 -11.83 -31.18
C SER A 132 -30.76 -13.30 -31.29
N THR A 133 -30.37 -13.93 -30.19
CA THR A 133 -30.63 -15.36 -29.97
C THR A 133 -30.70 -15.66 -28.49
N GLN A 134 -31.87 -16.14 -28.05
CA GLN A 134 -32.04 -16.85 -26.78
C GLN A 134 -31.07 -18.04 -26.71
N SER A 135 -30.48 -18.25 -25.53
CA SER A 135 -30.23 -19.59 -25.00
C SER A 135 -30.24 -19.50 -23.48
N TYR A 136 -31.20 -20.17 -22.85
CA TYR A 136 -31.26 -20.38 -21.41
C TYR A 136 -30.02 -21.16 -20.94
N ILE A 137 -29.27 -20.62 -19.98
CA ILE A 137 -28.53 -21.44 -19.01
C ILE A 137 -28.78 -20.85 -17.62
N HIS A 138 -29.68 -21.53 -16.91
CA HIS A 138 -29.84 -21.44 -15.47
C HIS A 138 -28.66 -22.17 -14.81
N ASN A 139 -27.93 -21.54 -13.89
CA ASN A 139 -27.34 -22.20 -12.73
C ASN A 139 -26.83 -21.22 -11.65
N SER A 140 -27.59 -21.16 -10.56
CA SER A 140 -27.17 -21.04 -9.15
C SER A 140 -26.19 -19.92 -8.75
N THR A 141 -26.74 -18.76 -8.38
CA THR A 141 -26.09 -17.81 -7.46
C THR A 141 -26.02 -18.42 -6.06
N LYS A 142 -24.85 -18.96 -5.70
CA LYS A 142 -24.45 -18.92 -4.29
C LYS A 142 -23.83 -17.55 -4.01
N PRO A 143 -24.18 -16.89 -2.89
CA PRO A 143 -23.53 -15.65 -2.51
C PRO A 143 -22.02 -15.88 -2.39
N ILE A 144 -21.24 -14.97 -2.96
CA ILE A 144 -19.80 -14.90 -2.71
C ILE A 144 -19.66 -14.59 -1.22
N GLN A 145 -19.40 -15.64 -0.43
CA GLN A 145 -18.99 -15.46 0.95
C GLN A 145 -17.68 -14.67 0.92
N ASN A 146 -17.69 -13.51 1.57
CA ASN A 146 -16.53 -12.68 1.85
C ASN A 146 -15.47 -13.55 2.53
N LYS A 147 -14.56 -14.12 1.74
CA LYS A 147 -13.33 -14.71 2.26
C LYS A 147 -12.41 -13.53 2.51
N ASN A 148 -12.30 -13.16 3.77
CA ASN A 148 -11.20 -12.39 4.31
C ASN A 148 -9.88 -12.84 3.64
N TYR A 149 -9.38 -12.06 2.68
CA TYR A 149 -8.09 -12.27 2.03
C TYR A 149 -6.99 -11.77 2.97
N TYR A 150 -6.92 -12.31 4.19
CA TYR A 150 -5.76 -12.16 5.05
C TYR A 150 -4.83 -13.34 4.83
N ASN A 151 -3.74 -13.08 4.12
CA ASN A 151 -2.58 -13.97 4.10
C ASN A 151 -1.74 -13.66 5.35
N THR A 152 -2.19 -14.12 6.52
CA THR A 152 -1.31 -14.21 7.70
C THR A 152 -0.34 -15.37 7.48
N ARG A 153 0.73 -15.10 6.73
CA ARG A 153 1.93 -15.96 6.86
C ARG A 153 2.55 -15.66 8.21
N ASN A 154 2.47 -16.67 9.09
CA ASN A 154 3.31 -16.85 10.27
C ASN A 154 4.73 -16.35 9.98
N VAL A 155 5.11 -15.23 10.61
CA VAL A 155 6.51 -14.87 10.76
C VAL A 155 6.91 -15.38 12.14
N GLY A 156 7.77 -16.39 12.13
CA GLY A 156 8.32 -17.00 13.32
C GLY A 156 8.99 -15.97 14.22
N SER A 157 8.92 -16.25 15.51
CA SER A 157 9.73 -15.65 16.55
C SER A 157 11.21 -15.96 16.29
N ASP A 158 11.86 -15.15 15.47
CA ASP A 158 13.32 -15.14 15.40
C ASP A 158 13.85 -14.26 16.52
N THR A 159 14.31 -14.97 17.56
CA THR A 159 15.14 -14.52 18.66
C THR A 159 16.31 -13.67 18.16
N TYR A 160 16.28 -12.36 18.45
CA TYR A 160 17.46 -11.51 18.29
C TYR A 160 18.46 -11.82 19.40
N ASN A 161 19.48 -12.55 19.00
CA ASN A 161 20.70 -12.89 19.72
C ASN A 161 21.43 -11.60 20.18
N GLN A 162 21.33 -11.25 21.46
CA GLN A 162 22.15 -10.22 22.09
C GLN A 162 23.57 -10.76 22.31
N ASN A 163 24.43 -10.59 21.31
CA ASN A 163 25.87 -10.71 21.49
C ASN A 163 26.57 -9.55 20.77
N ARG A 164 26.71 -8.42 21.47
CA ARG A 164 27.78 -7.45 21.20
C ARG A 164 28.60 -7.31 22.46
N GLY A 165 29.76 -7.96 22.41
CA GLY A 165 30.77 -7.95 23.45
C GLY A 165 31.27 -6.54 23.72
N TYR A 166 31.51 -6.29 25.00
CA TYR A 166 32.27 -5.15 25.48
C TYR A 166 33.69 -5.23 24.91
N GLY A 167 33.96 -4.32 23.98
CA GLY A 167 35.29 -4.03 23.47
C GLY A 167 36.19 -3.51 24.59
N GLN A 168 37.43 -3.95 24.50
CA GLN A 168 38.45 -3.91 25.52
C GLN A 168 38.91 -2.50 25.88
N ASN A 169 39.09 -2.32 27.19
CA ASN A 169 39.69 -1.18 27.84
C ASN A 169 41.22 -1.25 27.64
N LYS A 170 41.83 -0.34 26.87
CA LYS A 170 43.28 -0.05 26.95
C LYS A 170 43.59 1.40 26.63
N ASN A 171 44.48 1.94 27.46
CA ASN A 171 45.34 3.13 27.32
C ASN A 171 44.80 4.45 27.85
N PHE A 172 45.19 4.76 29.09
CA PHE A 172 45.92 6.00 29.37
C PHE A 172 47.04 5.71 30.39
N GLN A 173 48.28 5.68 29.89
CA GLN A 173 49.45 5.95 30.70
C GLN A 173 49.47 7.45 30.99
N ASN A 174 49.70 7.84 32.24
CA ASN A 174 50.48 9.04 32.53
C ASN A 174 51.31 8.79 33.79
N ARG A 175 52.63 8.72 33.57
CA ARG A 175 53.67 8.88 34.59
C ARG A 175 53.76 10.37 34.94
N SER A 176 54.00 10.68 36.21
CA SER A 176 54.87 11.78 36.63
C SER A 176 55.30 11.53 38.07
N ASN A 177 56.51 12.03 38.36
CA ASN A 177 57.43 11.71 39.45
C ASN A 177 56.92 11.93 40.88
#